data_AF-A0A835H0M1-F1
#
_entry.id   AF-A0A835H0M1-F1
#
_cell.length_a   1.000
_cell.length_b   1.000
_cell.length_c   1.000
_cell.angle_alpha   90.00
_cell.angle_beta   90.00
_cell.angle_gamma   90.00
#
_symmetry.space_group_name_H-M   'P 1'
#
loop_
_entity.id
_entity.type
_entity.pdbx_description
1 polymer ?
#
loop_
_entity_poly.entity_id
_entity_poly.type
_entity_poly.pdbx_seq_one_letter_code
_entity_poly.pdbx_strand_id
1 'polypeptide(L)'
;MFSGRTHSRNLATCTFALVAGKLESTDETFVTHSGRKVSLRIWTPAQDLPTTCHAMYSLKAAMRWDEDVFGLEYDLDIFNIVAVPDYDM
;
A
#
# COMPACT_ATOMS: atom_id res chain seq x y z
N MET A 1 18.73 13.02 4.63
CA MET A 1 17.82 14.18 4.77
C MET A 1 16.66 13.95 3.80
N PHE A 2 15.65 13.17 4.21
CA PHE A 2 14.45 12.93 3.40
C PHE A 2 13.26 13.53 4.15
N SER A 3 12.78 14.68 3.69
CA SER A 3 11.55 15.31 4.18
C SER A 3 10.42 14.94 3.24
N GLY A 4 9.79 13.79 3.49
CA GLY A 4 8.52 13.41 2.88
C GLY A 4 7.40 13.88 3.79
N ARG A 5 6.66 14.93 3.38
CA ARG A 5 5.49 15.40 4.13
C ARG A 5 4.31 14.52 3.75
N THR A 6 3.99 13.52 4.59
CA THR A 6 2.77 12.71 4.42
C THR A 6 1.56 13.54 4.82
N HIS A 7 0.76 13.97 3.85
CA HIS A 7 -0.47 14.73 4.10
C HIS A 7 -1.65 13.76 4.10
N SER A 8 -2.19 13.45 5.27
CA SER A 8 -3.39 12.64 5.42
C SER A 8 -4.57 13.53 5.80
N ARG A 9 -5.69 13.42 5.09
CA ARG A 9 -6.89 14.24 5.34
C ARG A 9 -7.71 13.62 6.49
N ASN A 10 -7.94 14.38 7.56
CA ASN A 10 -8.94 14.14 8.62
C ASN A 10 -9.13 12.67 9.05
N LEU A 11 -8.05 12.04 9.53
CA LEU A 11 -8.12 10.73 10.14
C LEU A 11 -8.46 10.83 11.63
N ALA A 12 -9.35 9.96 12.12
CA ALA A 12 -9.48 9.70 13.54
C ALA A 12 -8.17 9.13 14.09
N THR A 13 -7.85 9.33 15.37
CA THR A 13 -6.55 8.99 15.98
C THR A 13 -6.09 7.55 15.76
N CYS A 14 -7.04 6.61 15.56
CA CYS A 14 -6.76 5.20 15.33
C CYS A 14 -6.21 4.87 13.93
N THR A 15 -6.30 5.79 12.97
CA THR A 15 -5.82 5.56 11.59
C THR A 15 -4.44 6.17 11.33
N PHE A 16 -3.79 6.70 12.37
CA PHE A 16 -2.40 7.15 12.28
C PHE A 16 -1.43 5.97 12.41
N ALA A 17 -0.56 5.80 11.42
CA ALA A 17 0.50 4.80 11.45
C ALA A 17 1.86 5.45 11.15
N LEU A 18 2.88 5.10 11.95
CA LEU A 18 4.27 5.47 11.74
C LEU A 18 5.13 4.21 11.76
N VAL A 19 5.91 4.01 10.70
CA VAL A 19 6.88 2.90 10.60
C VAL A 19 8.26 3.50 10.32
N ALA A 20 9.26 3.08 11.10
CA ALA A 20 10.65 3.48 10.92
C ALA A 20 11.56 2.25 11.07
N GLY A 21 12.42 2.02 10.08
CA GLY A 21 13.32 0.86 10.06
C GLY A 21 14.04 0.72 8.72
N LYS A 22 14.91 -0.29 8.61
CA LYS A 22 15.58 -0.64 7.36
C LYS A 22 14.73 -1.68 6.63
N LEU A 23 13.95 -1.21 5.66
CA LEU A 23 13.05 -2.02 4.85
C LEU A 23 13.38 -1.83 3.38
N GLU A 24 13.09 -2.85 2.59
CA GLU A 24 13.11 -2.81 1.13
C GLU A 24 11.67 -2.79 0.61
N SER A 25 11.45 -2.14 -0.54
CA SER A 25 10.14 -2.03 -1.15
C SER A 25 10.04 -2.83 -2.44
N THR A 26 8.92 -3.52 -2.61
CA THR A 26 8.43 -3.97 -3.91
C THR A 26 7.45 -2.92 -4.42
N ASP A 27 7.85 -2.18 -5.45
CA ASP A 27 7.07 -1.11 -6.07
C ASP A 27 6.35 -1.59 -7.33
N GLU A 28 5.07 -1.26 -7.43
CA GLU A 28 4.21 -1.58 -8.58
C GLU A 28 3.23 -0.44 -8.85
N THR A 29 2.54 -0.51 -10.00
CA THR A 29 1.50 0.47 -10.35
C THR A 29 0.18 -0.23 -10.67
N PHE A 30 -0.91 0.37 -10.22
CA PHE A 30 -2.27 0.03 -10.60
C PHE A 30 -2.92 1.23 -11.29
N VAL A 31 -3.73 0.97 -12.33
CA VAL A 31 -4.45 2.01 -13.06
C VAL A 31 -5.93 1.80 -12.82
N THR A 32 -6.60 2.79 -12.22
CA THR A 32 -8.03 2.72 -11.93
C THR A 32 -8.86 2.86 -13.19
N HIS A 33 -10.16 2.57 -13.10
CA HIS A 33 -11.08 2.71 -14.22
C HIS A 33 -11.14 4.14 -14.79
N SER A 34 -11.06 5.17 -13.95
CA SER A 34 -10.95 6.57 -14.36
C SER A 34 -9.57 6.97 -14.93
N GLY A 35 -8.59 6.07 -14.91
CA GLY A 35 -7.23 6.31 -15.42
C GLY A 35 -6.26 6.89 -14.39
N ARG A 36 -6.62 6.95 -13.10
CA ARG A 36 -5.68 7.33 -12.04
C ARG A 36 -4.61 6.27 -11.88
N LYS A 37 -3.35 6.68 -11.74
CA LYS A 37 -2.23 5.80 -11.42
C LYS A 37 -2.02 5.77 -9.91
N VAL A 38 -2.21 4.61 -9.31
CA VAL A 38 -1.96 4.36 -7.88
C VAL A 38 -0.62 3.64 -7.75
N SER A 39 0.29 4.22 -6.95
CA SER A 39 1.58 3.60 -6.63
C SER A 39 1.39 2.60 -5.50
N LEU A 40 1.66 1.33 -5.75
CA LEU A 40 1.56 0.26 -4.76
C LEU A 40 2.95 -0.06 -4.23
N ARG A 41 3.12 -0.06 -2.90
CA ARG A 41 4.40 -0.36 -2.26
C ARG A 41 4.22 -1.37 -1.14
N ILE A 42 4.97 -2.46 -1.19
CA ILE A 42 5.04 -3.43 -0.09
C ILE A 42 6.44 -3.34 0.52
N TRP A 43 6.50 -2.94 1.79
CA TRP A 43 7.72 -2.76 2.56
C TRP A 43 7.96 -4.00 3.42
N THR A 44 9.10 -4.67 3.23
CA THR A 44 9.48 -5.85 4.01
C THR A 44 10.96 -5.81 4.38
N PRO A 45 11.41 -6.61 5.36
CA PRO A 45 12.82 -6.92 5.49
C PRO A 45 13.35 -7.56 4.19
N ALA A 46 14.62 -7.34 3.87
CA ALA A 46 15.25 -7.82 2.63
C ALA A 46 15.12 -9.34 2.42
N GLN A 47 15.13 -10.11 3.51
CA GLN A 47 14.99 -11.56 3.50
C GLN A 47 13.61 -12.04 2.98
N ASP A 48 12.57 -11.22 3.14
CA ASP A 48 11.18 -11.58 2.84
C ASP A 48 10.69 -11.02 1.50
N LEU A 49 11.50 -10.19 0.83
CA LEU A 49 11.16 -9.53 -0.44
C LEU A 49 10.62 -10.50 -1.52
N PRO A 50 11.18 -11.71 -1.73
CA PRO A 50 10.68 -12.64 -2.76
C PRO A 50 9.25 -13.14 -2.50
N THR A 51 8.78 -13.08 -1.26
CA THR A 51 7.43 -13.55 -0.88
C THR A 51 6.33 -12.54 -1.18
N THR A 52 6.71 -11.28 -1.49
CA THR A 52 5.76 -10.17 -1.69
C THR A 52 4.97 -10.26 -3.00
N CYS A 53 5.41 -11.09 -3.96
CA CYS A 53 4.78 -11.24 -5.27
C CYS A 53 3.30 -11.64 -5.19
N HIS A 54 2.97 -12.60 -4.32
CA HIS A 54 1.59 -13.06 -4.18
C HIS A 54 0.71 -12.00 -3.51
N ALA A 55 1.24 -11.31 -2.49
CA ALA A 55 0.53 -10.22 -1.82
C ALA A 55 0.20 -9.08 -2.81
N MET A 56 1.15 -8.72 -3.69
CA MET A 56 0.95 -7.71 -4.71
C MET A 56 -0.14 -8.11 -5.73
N TYR A 57 -0.15 -9.36 -6.15
CA TYR A 57 -1.20 -9.88 -7.04
C TYR A 57 -2.58 -9.79 -6.37
N SER A 58 -2.70 -10.27 -5.13
CA SER A 58 -3.95 -10.24 -4.38
C SER A 58 -4.45 -8.82 -4.13
N LEU A 59 -3.55 -7.86 -3.88
CA LEU A 59 -3.89 -6.45 -3.74
C LEU A 59 -4.51 -5.88 -5.02
N LYS A 60 -3.85 -6.08 -6.18
CA LYS A 60 -4.38 -5.63 -7.47
C LYS A 60 -5.73 -6.28 -7.80
N ALA A 61 -5.89 -7.56 -7.48
CA ALA A 61 -7.15 -8.28 -7.68
C ALA A 61 -8.28 -7.73 -6.79
N ALA A 62 -8.00 -7.43 -5.52
CA ALA A 62 -8.97 -6.82 -4.61
C ALA A 62 -9.39 -5.42 -5.07
N MET A 63 -8.42 -4.57 -5.44
CA MET A 63 -8.72 -3.23 -5.99
C MET A 63 -9.60 -3.32 -7.24
N ARG A 64 -9.29 -4.27 -8.14
CA ARG A 64 -10.09 -4.46 -9.36
C ARG A 64 -11.49 -4.96 -9.07
N TRP A 65 -11.63 -5.87 -8.11
CA TRP A 65 -12.92 -6.40 -7.71
C TRP A 65 -13.83 -5.34 -7.08
N ASP A 66 -13.28 -4.44 -6.25
CA ASP A 66 -14.03 -3.31 -5.70
C ASP A 66 -14.52 -2.34 -6.79
N GLU A 67 -13.70 -2.10 -7.83
CA GLU A 67 -14.12 -1.33 -9.00
C GLU A 67 -15.25 -2.02 -9.77
N ASP A 68 -15.09 -3.31 -10.07
CA ASP A 68 -16.02 -4.05 -10.94
C ASP A 68 -17.36 -4.36 -10.24
N VAL A 69 -17.38 -4.55 -8.92
CA VAL A 69 -18.59 -4.92 -8.15
C VAL A 69 -19.27 -3.71 -7.50
N PHE A 70 -18.50 -2.82 -6.88
CA PHE A 70 -19.05 -1.70 -6.11
C PHE A 70 -18.88 -0.35 -6.80
N GLY A 71 -18.09 -0.27 -7.88
CA GLY A 71 -17.77 1.00 -8.53
C GLY A 71 -16.93 1.94 -7.66
N LEU A 72 -16.19 1.37 -6.69
CA LEU A 72 -15.37 2.14 -5.76
C LEU A 72 -13.93 2.20 -6.27
N GLU A 73 -13.51 3.40 -6.64
CA GLU A 73 -12.12 3.65 -7.02
C GLU A 73 -11.31 4.12 -5.82
N TYR A 74 -10.04 3.71 -5.79
CA TYR A 74 -9.11 4.19 -4.79
C TYR A 74 -8.80 5.69 -4.99
N ASP A 75 -8.89 6.48 -3.91
CA ASP A 75 -8.86 7.94 -3.95
C ASP A 75 -7.48 8.55 -3.66
N LEU A 76 -6.56 7.77 -3.07
CA LEU A 76 -5.19 8.19 -2.77
C LEU A 76 -4.19 7.77 -3.87
N ASP A 77 -3.12 8.54 -4.01
CA ASP A 77 -2.11 8.30 -5.05
C ASP A 77 -1.11 7.18 -4.70
N ILE A 78 -1.01 6.80 -3.42
CA ILE A 78 -0.03 5.83 -2.92
C ILE A 78 -0.69 4.89 -1.90
N PHE A 79 -0.55 3.59 -2.11
CA PHE A 79 -0.94 2.54 -1.17
C PHE A 79 0.32 1.87 -0.62
N ASN A 80 0.56 1.99 0.69
CA ASN A 80 1.69 1.35 1.37
C ASN A 80 1.21 0.16 2.21
N ILE A 81 1.83 -0.99 2.04
CA ILE A 81 1.73 -2.17 2.91
C ILE A 81 3.08 -2.32 3.61
N VAL A 82 3.08 -2.57 4.91
CA VAL A 82 4.30 -2.92 5.65
C VAL A 82 4.10 -4.30 6.25
N ALA A 83 4.96 -5.25 5.89
CA ALA A 83 4.99 -6.56 6.54
C ALA A 83 6.09 -6.56 7.61
N VAL A 84 5.70 -6.89 8.84
CA VAL A 84 6.61 -7.10 9.97
C VAL A 84 6.39 -8.53 10.52
N PRO A 85 7.44 -9.19 11.06
CA PRO A 85 7.35 -10.59 11.47
C PRO A 85 6.35 -10.84 12.60
N ASP A 86 6.34 -9.96 13.60
CA ASP A 86 5.48 -10.05 14.77
C ASP A 86 4.63 -8.77 14.88
N TYR A 87 3.33 -8.90 14.64
CA TYR A 87 2.34 -7.83 14.79
C TYR A 87 1.09 -8.39 15.45
N ASP A 88 0.81 -7.93 16.67
CA ASP A 88 -0.16 -8.57 17.57
C ASP A 88 -1.62 -8.14 17.37
N MET A 89 -1.92 -7.29 16.38
CA MET A 89 -3.28 -6.81 16.02
C MET A 89 -4.27 -6.58 17.17
#